data_AF-A0A8H7ZBA0-F1
#
_entry.id   AF-A0A8H7ZBA0-F1
#
_cell.length_a   1.000
_cell.length_b   1.000
_cell.length_c   1.000
_cell.angle_alpha   90.00
_cell.angle_beta   90.00
_cell.angle_gamma   90.00
#
_symmetry.space_group_name_H-M   'P 1'
#
loop_
_entity.id
_entity.type
_entity.pdbx_description
1 polymer ?
#
loop_
_entity_poly.entity_id
_entity_poly.type
_entity_poly.pdbx_seq_one_letter_code
_entity_poly.pdbx_strand_id
1 'polypeptide(L)'
;MFTRTILQRITKTPVQQLTSSIVPKRTLQISAKLMSDMNNIYGHPQEGVYSNLPFKVKNRKFIPFSVWFWGVMGFFFAFPFLTSGWQIYKAGGFDPKPE
;
A
#
# COMPACT_ATOMS: atom_id res chain seq x y z
N MET A 1 -28.38 -61.12 6.15
CA MET A 1 -28.18 -59.99 7.09
C MET A 1 -27.91 -58.73 6.28
N PHE A 2 -28.90 -57.87 6.12
CA PHE A 2 -28.76 -56.55 5.48
C PHE A 2 -28.92 -55.45 6.53
N THR A 3 -28.51 -54.23 6.18
CA THR A 3 -28.78 -52.93 6.84
C THR A 3 -27.89 -52.47 8.00
N ARG A 4 -26.81 -51.75 7.66
CA ARG A 4 -26.21 -50.67 8.48
C ARG A 4 -25.89 -49.41 7.66
N THR A 5 -26.70 -49.05 6.66
CA THR A 5 -26.37 -47.95 5.74
C THR A 5 -27.39 -46.81 5.67
N ILE A 6 -28.43 -46.81 6.52
CA ILE A 6 -29.54 -45.83 6.39
C ILE A 6 -29.58 -44.76 7.51
N LEU A 7 -28.83 -44.91 8.61
CA LEU A 7 -28.97 -44.03 9.77
C LEU A 7 -27.87 -42.97 9.93
N GLN A 8 -27.51 -42.28 8.85
CA GLN A 8 -26.75 -41.02 8.93
C GLN A 8 -27.40 -39.88 8.14
N ARG A 9 -28.72 -39.93 7.94
CA ARG A 9 -29.50 -38.78 7.49
C ARG A 9 -29.69 -37.79 8.66
N ILE A 10 -28.66 -36.98 8.89
CA ILE A 10 -28.68 -35.55 9.18
C ILE A 10 -29.93 -35.05 9.96
N THR A 11 -29.81 -34.82 11.27
CA THR A 11 -30.69 -33.93 12.03
C THR A 11 -29.98 -32.61 12.30
N LYS A 12 -29.71 -31.84 11.23
CA LYS A 12 -29.42 -30.41 11.40
C LYS A 12 -30.75 -29.72 11.66
N THR A 13 -30.84 -28.97 12.75
CA THR A 13 -32.07 -28.24 13.10
C THR A 13 -32.38 -27.19 12.01
N PRO A 14 -33.67 -26.92 11.73
CA PRO A 14 -34.06 -25.99 10.65
C PRO A 14 -33.50 -24.57 10.83
N VAL A 15 -33.29 -24.16 12.09
CA VAL A 15 -32.68 -22.86 12.47
C VAL A 15 -31.22 -22.75 12.02
N GLN A 16 -30.46 -23.85 12.02
CA GLN A 16 -29.07 -23.90 11.57
C GLN A 16 -28.96 -23.93 10.03
N GLN A 17 -30.00 -24.39 9.32
CA GLN A 17 -30.01 -24.39 7.86
C GLN A 17 -30.30 -22.99 7.30
N LEU A 18 -31.21 -22.23 7.92
CA LEU A 18 -31.59 -20.87 7.49
C LEU A 18 -30.47 -19.83 7.65
N THR A 19 -29.60 -19.98 8.66
CA THR A 19 -28.44 -19.10 8.86
C THR A 19 -27.25 -19.44 7.96
N SER A 20 -27.19 -20.65 7.40
CA SER A 20 -26.07 -21.12 6.56
C SER A 20 -26.13 -20.65 5.10
N SER A 21 -27.26 -20.14 4.62
CA SER A 21 -27.45 -19.68 3.24
C SER A 21 -27.39 -18.16 3.06
N ILE A 22 -27.35 -17.39 4.16
CA ILE A 22 -27.39 -15.92 4.10
C ILE A 22 -25.99 -15.32 3.89
N VAL A 23 -24.92 -16.09 4.14
CA VAL A 23 -23.55 -15.69 3.75
C VAL A 23 -23.27 -16.22 2.34
N PRO A 24 -23.22 -15.35 1.30
CA PRO A 24 -22.96 -15.80 -0.05
C PRO A 24 -21.50 -16.28 -0.15
N LYS A 25 -21.30 -17.59 -0.02
CA LYS A 25 -19.99 -18.25 -0.11
C LYS A 25 -19.26 -17.93 -1.41
N ARG A 26 -20.01 -17.66 -2.48
CA ARG A 26 -19.49 -17.29 -3.80
C ARG A 26 -18.76 -15.94 -3.79
N THR A 27 -19.23 -14.95 -3.03
CA THR A 27 -18.63 -13.62 -3.01
C THR A 27 -17.26 -13.65 -2.32
N LEU A 28 -17.16 -14.36 -1.19
CA LEU A 28 -15.88 -14.56 -0.49
C LEU A 28 -14.89 -15.39 -1.31
N GLN A 29 -15.37 -16.42 -2.02
CA GLN A 29 -14.54 -17.24 -2.91
C GLN A 29 -13.99 -16.44 -4.10
N ILE A 30 -14.79 -15.54 -4.68
CA ILE A 30 -14.35 -14.65 -5.77
C ILE A 30 -13.28 -13.68 -5.27
N SER A 31 -13.47 -13.07 -4.10
CA SER A 31 -12.46 -12.18 -3.49
C SER A 31 -11.16 -12.92 -3.16
N ALA A 32 -11.25 -14.14 -2.62
CA ALA A 32 -10.07 -14.96 -2.33
C ALA A 32 -9.33 -15.38 -3.61
N LYS A 33 -10.05 -15.72 -4.68
CA LYS A 33 -9.46 -16.04 -5.99
C LYS A 33 -8.80 -14.81 -6.60
N LEU A 34 -9.43 -13.65 -6.55
CA LEU A 34 -8.85 -12.39 -7.04
C LEU A 34 -7.56 -12.05 -6.30
N MET A 35 -7.56 -12.13 -4.96
CA MET A 35 -6.34 -11.95 -4.16
C MET A 35 -5.25 -12.97 -4.52
N SER A 36 -5.62 -14.24 -4.72
CA SER A 36 -4.69 -15.29 -5.14
C SER A 36 -4.12 -15.05 -6.54
N ASP A 37 -4.93 -14.56 -7.48
CA ASP A 37 -4.50 -14.24 -8.84
C ASP A 37 -3.58 -13.01 -8.84
N MET A 38 -3.90 -11.97 -8.05
CA MET A 38 -3.02 -10.81 -7.85
C MET A 38 -1.67 -11.23 -7.27
N ASN A 39 -1.68 -12.17 -6.34
CA ASN A 39 -0.50 -12.73 -5.72
C ASN A 39 0.33 -13.58 -6.70
N ASN A 40 -0.29 -14.28 -7.64
CA ASN A 40 0.41 -15.00 -8.71
C ASN A 40 1.10 -14.05 -9.70
N ILE A 41 0.51 -12.87 -9.97
CA ILE A 41 1.05 -11.89 -10.93
C ILE A 41 2.15 -11.03 -10.28
N TYR A 42 1.94 -10.57 -9.04
CA TYR A 42 2.80 -9.58 -8.39
C TYR A 42 3.62 -10.14 -7.21
N GLY A 43 3.41 -11.41 -6.84
CA GLY A 43 3.99 -12.02 -5.66
C GLY A 43 3.28 -11.62 -4.36
N HIS A 44 3.71 -12.23 -3.25
CA HIS A 44 3.26 -11.83 -1.92
C HIS A 44 3.87 -10.48 -1.55
N PRO A 45 3.05 -9.52 -1.06
CA PRO A 45 3.59 -8.26 -0.56
C PRO A 45 4.60 -8.58 0.53
N GLN A 46 5.73 -7.87 0.51
CA GLN A 46 6.75 -8.09 1.52
C GLN A 46 6.18 -7.76 2.89
N GLU A 47 6.35 -8.67 3.85
CA GLU A 47 5.96 -8.45 5.23
C GLU A 47 7.17 -7.94 6.01
N GLY A 48 7.01 -6.83 6.74
CA GLY A 48 8.10 -6.25 7.51
C GLY A 48 7.82 -4.84 8.01
N VAL A 49 8.65 -4.36 8.95
CA VAL A 49 8.44 -3.07 9.65
C VAL A 49 8.40 -1.87 8.70
N TYR A 50 9.08 -1.94 7.55
CA TYR A 50 9.14 -0.85 6.56
C TYR A 50 8.67 -1.26 5.17
N SER A 51 8.01 -2.42 5.04
CA SER A 51 7.58 -2.92 3.73
C SER A 51 6.32 -2.22 3.18
N ASN A 52 5.60 -1.51 4.06
CA ASN A 52 4.44 -0.69 3.72
C ASN A 52 4.81 0.71 3.19
N LEU A 53 6.09 1.08 3.24
CA LEU A 53 6.54 2.41 2.82
C LEU A 53 6.95 2.39 1.34
N PRO A 54 6.57 3.40 0.55
CA PRO A 54 6.94 3.50 -0.86
C PRO A 54 8.42 3.93 -1.06
N PHE A 55 9.22 3.94 0.01
CA PHE A 55 10.64 4.31 -0.03
C PHE A 55 11.47 3.41 0.91
N LYS A 56 12.71 3.14 0.50
CA LYS A 56 13.64 2.34 1.31
C LYS A 56 14.20 3.16 2.47
N VAL A 57 14.02 2.68 3.70
CA VAL A 57 14.62 3.27 4.91
C VAL A 57 15.95 2.61 5.26
N LYS A 58 16.02 1.28 5.21
CA LYS A 58 17.21 0.47 5.54
C LYS A 58 17.96 -0.01 4.29
N ASN A 59 19.23 -0.41 4.46
CA ASN A 59 20.08 -1.01 3.44
C ASN A 59 20.24 -0.19 2.16
N ARG A 60 20.38 1.13 2.29
CA ARG A 60 20.71 2.02 1.17
C ARG A 60 22.22 1.97 0.91
N LYS A 61 22.61 1.71 -0.36
CA LYS A 61 24.02 1.53 -0.76
C LYS A 61 24.85 2.82 -0.79
N PHE A 62 24.24 3.94 -1.17
CA PHE A 62 24.98 5.18 -1.49
C PHE A 62 24.63 6.35 -0.57
N ILE A 63 23.34 6.63 -0.39
CA ILE A 63 22.87 7.83 0.33
C ILE A 63 22.18 7.39 1.62
N PRO A 64 22.68 7.78 2.81
CA PRO A 64 22.00 7.56 4.07
C PRO A 64 20.57 8.13 4.04
N PHE A 65 19.63 7.45 4.70
CA PHE A 65 18.22 7.85 4.67
C PHE A 65 18.02 9.29 5.17
N SER A 66 18.73 9.69 6.24
CA SER A 66 18.66 11.05 6.80
C SER A 66 19.02 12.12 5.76
N VAL A 67 20.10 11.92 5.02
CA VAL A 67 20.56 12.86 3.97
C VAL A 67 19.52 12.96 2.86
N TRP A 68 18.93 11.83 2.44
CA TRP A 68 17.89 11.85 1.42
C TRP A 68 16.61 12.55 1.91
N PHE A 69 16.14 12.21 3.11
CA PHE A 69 14.91 12.77 3.66
C PHE A 69 15.01 14.28 3.88
N TRP A 70 16.08 14.73 4.56
CA TRP A 70 16.31 16.14 4.80
C TRP A 70 16.72 16.90 3.53
N GLY A 71 17.36 16.24 2.57
CA GLY A 71 17.66 16.83 1.27
C GLY A 71 16.38 17.12 0.47
N VAL A 72 15.44 16.17 0.41
CA VAL A 72 14.14 16.38 -0.25
C VAL A 72 13.35 17.47 0.47
N MET A 73 13.19 17.38 1.79
CA MET A 73 12.45 18.38 2.57
C MET A 73 13.10 19.77 2.47
N GLY A 74 14.42 19.84 2.56
CA GLY A 74 15.19 21.07 2.44
C GLY A 74 15.10 21.69 1.05
N PHE A 75 15.10 20.89 -0.02
CA PHE A 75 14.91 21.37 -1.39
C PHE A 75 13.54 22.01 -1.58
N PHE A 76 12.47 21.35 -1.14
CA PHE A 76 11.12 21.91 -1.23
C PHE A 76 10.91 23.11 -0.32
N PHE A 77 11.57 23.14 0.84
CA PHE A 77 11.63 24.34 1.68
C PHE A 77 12.34 25.50 0.97
N ALA A 78 13.45 25.24 0.28
CA ALA A 78 14.23 26.24 -0.43
C ALA A 78 13.56 26.71 -1.74
N PHE A 79 12.66 25.91 -2.32
CA PHE A 79 12.00 26.18 -3.59
C PHE A 79 11.39 27.60 -3.73
N PRO A 80 10.58 28.13 -2.79
CA PRO A 80 10.05 29.50 -2.89
C PRO A 80 11.15 30.58 -2.85
N PHE A 81 12.28 30.33 -2.17
CA PHE A 81 13.40 31.29 -2.11
C PHE A 81 14.25 31.25 -3.38
N LEU A 82 14.48 30.07 -3.93
CA LEU A 82 15.18 29.92 -5.21
C LEU A 82 14.38 30.56 -6.34
N THR A 83 13.07 30.32 -6.38
CA THR A 83 12.18 30.89 -7.40
C THR A 83 12.04 32.41 -7.27
N SER A 84 11.86 32.95 -6.06
CA SER A 84 11.84 34.40 -5.86
C SER A 84 13.20 35.05 -6.13
N GLY A 85 14.30 34.45 -5.69
CA GLY A 85 15.66 34.90 -5.99
C GLY A 85 15.94 34.93 -7.49
N TRP A 86 15.48 33.93 -8.24
CA TRP A 86 15.56 33.93 -9.71
C TRP A 86 14.77 35.07 -10.35
N GLN A 87 13.58 35.38 -9.84
CA GLN A 87 12.78 36.50 -10.33
C GLN A 87 13.44 37.85 -10.00
N ILE A 88 14.00 38.01 -8.80
CA ILE A 88 14.74 39.21 -8.38
C ILE A 88 15.97 39.42 -9.28
N TYR A 89 16.71 38.36 -9.58
CA TYR A 89 17.84 38.40 -10.50
C TYR A 89 17.42 38.90 -11.89
N LYS A 90 16.37 38.33 -12.46
CA LYS A 90 15.85 38.79 -13.76
C LYS A 90 15.32 40.23 -13.74
N ALA A 91 14.89 40.72 -12.59
CA ALA A 91 14.43 42.09 -12.41
C ALA A 91 15.59 43.10 -12.24
N GLY A 92 16.85 42.66 -12.33
CA GLY A 92 18.02 43.52 -12.12
C GLY A 92 18.25 43.87 -10.64
N GLY A 93 17.61 43.15 -9.71
CA GLY A 93 17.72 43.43 -8.27
C GLY A 93 19.12 43.19 -7.69
N PHE A 94 20.00 42.52 -8.44
CA PHE A 94 21.40 42.30 -8.09
C PHE A 94 22.38 43.12 -8.95
N ASP A 95 21.90 44.00 -9.82
CA ASP A 95 22.77 44.86 -10.62
C ASP A 95 23.40 45.96 -9.75
N PRO A 96 24.68 46.33 -9.98
CA PRO A 96 25.30 47.42 -9.24
C PRO A 96 24.57 48.72 -9.54
N LYS A 97 24.20 49.47 -8.50
CA LYS A 97 23.58 50.79 -8.68
C LYS A 97 24.62 51.75 -9.26
N PRO A 98 24.25 52.56 -10.26
CA PRO A 98 25.10 53.67 -10.67
C PRO A 98 25.24 54.63 -9.49
N GLU A 99 26.48 54.94 -9.16
CA GLU A 99 26.90 55.89 -8.12
C GLU A 99 26.71 57.35 -8.52
#